data_AF-A0A535IW16-F1
#
_entry.id   AF-A0A535IW16-F1
#
_cell.length_a   1.000
_cell.length_b   1.000
_cell.length_c   1.000
_cell.angle_alpha   90.00
_cell.angle_beta   90.00
_cell.angle_gamma   90.00
#
_symmetry.space_group_name_H-M   'P 1'
#
loop_
_entity.id
_entity.type
_entity.pdbx_description
1 polymer ?
#
loop_
_entity_poly.entity_id
_entity_poly.type
_entity_poly.pdbx_seq_one_letter_code
_entity_poly.pdbx_strand_id
1 'polypeptide(L)'
;MTSAVQAQVSSASTGNVRFFIAANQEGGVIQAMQGPGFSRIPTAVVQGTMAPATLQAQATTWGQQLHAAGINFNFAPVMDVVPPGTDAQNQPIGALQREYGHDPMTVGSHGVAVLTGMHQSGIAVSLKHFPGLG
;
A
#
# COMPACT_ATOMS: atom_id res chain seq x y z
N MET A 1 -7.07 13.90 13.65
CA MET A 1 -5.86 14.57 13.13
C MET A 1 -6.01 14.97 11.67
N THR A 2 -6.40 14.07 10.77
CA THR A 2 -6.55 14.35 9.32
C THR A 2 -7.52 15.50 9.02
N SER A 3 -8.63 15.63 9.77
CA SER A 3 -9.55 16.77 9.63
C SER A 3 -8.90 18.13 9.92
N ALA A 4 -7.95 18.20 10.87
CA ALA A 4 -7.23 19.44 11.18
C ALA A 4 -6.25 19.83 10.08
N VAL A 5 -5.65 18.85 9.40
CA VAL A 5 -4.82 19.07 8.20
C VAL A 5 -5.69 19.58 7.05
N GLN A 6 -6.82 18.92 6.78
CA GLN A 6 -7.75 19.37 5.74
C GLN A 6 -8.37 20.75 6.04
N ALA A 7 -8.51 21.14 7.31
CA ALA A 7 -8.97 22.48 7.68
C ALA A 7 -8.00 23.61 7.29
N GLN A 8 -6.75 23.31 6.92
CA GLN A 8 -5.79 24.29 6.39
C GLN A 8 -6.03 24.63 4.91
N VAL A 9 -6.96 23.94 4.25
CA VAL A 9 -7.37 24.21 2.87
C VAL A 9 -8.15 25.51 2.82
N SER A 10 -7.70 26.44 1.98
CA SER A 10 -8.37 27.72 1.75
C SER A 10 -8.02 28.25 0.36
N SER A 11 -8.75 29.29 -0.09
CA SER A 11 -8.42 29.98 -1.33
C SER A 11 -7.02 30.60 -1.30
N ALA A 12 -6.55 31.07 -0.13
CA ALA A 12 -5.26 31.74 0.01
C ALA A 12 -4.09 30.75 0.09
N SER A 13 -4.31 29.56 0.66
CA SER A 13 -3.24 28.56 0.85
C SER A 13 -3.11 27.60 -0.33
N THR A 14 -4.21 27.01 -0.80
CA THR A 14 -4.20 25.94 -1.79
C THR A 14 -5.14 26.19 -2.96
N GLY A 15 -5.72 27.39 -3.08
CA GLY A 15 -6.76 27.64 -4.08
C GLY A 15 -8.00 26.76 -3.87
N ASN A 16 -8.30 26.39 -2.62
CA ASN A 16 -9.32 25.42 -2.23
C ASN A 16 -9.07 23.97 -2.69
N VAL A 17 -7.87 23.64 -3.19
CA VAL A 17 -7.49 22.26 -3.50
C VAL A 17 -7.21 21.51 -2.20
N ARG A 18 -7.81 20.33 -2.04
CA ARG A 18 -7.62 19.48 -0.87
C ARG A 18 -6.28 18.74 -0.94
N PHE A 19 -5.73 18.41 0.23
CA PHE A 19 -4.49 17.65 0.30
C PHE A 19 -4.70 16.16 0.02
N PHE A 20 -3.72 15.55 -0.64
CA PHE A 20 -3.44 14.15 -0.39
C PHE A 20 -2.81 14.00 1.00
N ILE A 21 -3.42 13.14 1.82
CA ILE A 21 -2.89 12.71 3.10
C ILE A 21 -2.52 11.24 2.90
N ALA A 22 -1.21 11.00 2.85
CA ALA A 22 -0.66 9.72 2.48
C ALA A 22 -0.19 8.91 3.69
N ALA A 23 -0.19 7.60 3.56
CA ALA A 23 0.46 6.67 4.48
C ALA A 23 1.32 5.65 3.71
N ASN A 24 2.31 5.06 4.40
CA ASN A 24 2.93 3.83 3.95
C ASN A 24 2.22 2.66 4.65
N GLN A 25 1.27 2.05 3.94
CA GLN A 25 0.42 0.99 4.45
C GLN A 25 0.51 -0.23 3.51
N GLU A 26 1.71 -0.80 3.42
CA GLU A 26 2.01 -2.01 2.63
C GLU A 26 1.59 -3.28 3.39
N GLY A 27 1.82 -3.27 4.71
CA GLY A 27 1.71 -4.42 5.59
C GLY A 27 3.07 -4.89 6.10
N GLY A 28 3.04 -5.88 7.00
CA GLY A 28 4.23 -6.33 7.69
C GLY A 28 4.87 -5.21 8.51
N VAL A 29 6.17 -4.99 8.32
CA VAL A 29 6.92 -3.94 9.02
C VAL A 29 6.65 -2.53 8.48
N ILE A 30 6.10 -2.42 7.26
CA ILE A 30 5.74 -1.14 6.63
C ILE A 30 4.23 -0.92 6.74
N GLN A 31 3.77 -0.75 7.98
CA GLN A 31 2.38 -0.44 8.31
C GLN A 31 2.33 0.73 9.29
N ALA A 32 2.12 1.95 8.78
CA ALA A 32 2.08 3.16 9.60
C ALA A 32 0.84 3.22 10.52
N MET A 33 -0.32 2.82 10.03
CA MET A 33 -1.58 2.86 10.78
C MET A 33 -1.86 1.51 11.44
N GLN A 34 -1.91 1.48 12.77
CA GLN A 34 -2.06 0.27 13.58
C GLN A 34 -3.00 0.52 14.77
N GLY A 35 -3.41 -0.55 15.44
CA GLY A 35 -4.27 -0.49 16.62
C GLY A 35 -5.78 -0.55 16.30
N PRO A 36 -6.64 -0.12 17.22
CA PRO A 36 -8.09 -0.20 17.05
C PRO A 36 -8.55 0.44 15.73
N GLY A 37 -9.35 -0.29 14.96
CA GLY A 37 -9.84 0.15 13.65
C GLY A 37 -8.95 -0.23 12.46
N PHE A 38 -7.77 -0.80 12.68
CA PHE A 38 -6.88 -1.27 11.62
C PHE A 38 -6.61 -2.77 11.72
N SER A 39 -6.69 -3.46 10.59
CA SER A 39 -6.21 -4.84 10.46
C SER A 39 -4.70 -4.88 10.64
N ARG A 40 -4.20 -5.99 11.19
CA ARG A 40 -2.79 -6.35 11.07
C ARG A 40 -2.58 -6.93 9.67
N ILE A 41 -2.00 -6.14 8.78
CA ILE A 41 -1.80 -6.51 7.38
C ILE A 41 -0.55 -7.41 7.31
N PRO A 42 -0.62 -8.60 6.70
CA PRO A 42 0.54 -9.47 6.57
C PRO A 42 1.62 -8.88 5.66
N THR A 43 2.84 -9.43 5.67
CA THR A 43 3.90 -9.02 4.72
C THR A 43 3.48 -9.28 3.28
N ALA A 44 4.08 -8.57 2.32
CA ALA A 44 3.74 -8.75 0.91
C ALA A 44 4.03 -10.18 0.41
N VAL A 45 5.06 -10.83 0.96
CA VAL A 45 5.37 -12.25 0.68
C VAL A 45 4.18 -13.14 1.06
N VAL A 46 3.58 -12.91 2.23
CA VAL A 46 2.40 -13.66 2.67
C VAL A 46 1.17 -13.29 1.84
N GLN A 47 0.99 -12.00 1.51
CA GLN A 47 -0.06 -11.56 0.58
C GLN A 47 0.06 -12.25 -0.80
N GLY A 48 1.29 -12.45 -1.27
CA GLY A 48 1.62 -13.15 -2.52
C GLY A 48 1.25 -14.63 -2.56
N THR A 49 0.95 -15.24 -1.40
CA THR A 49 0.45 -16.63 -1.35
C THR A 49 -1.06 -16.74 -1.47
N MET A 50 -1.79 -15.60 -1.44
CA MET A 50 -3.24 -15.58 -1.50
C MET A 50 -3.72 -15.65 -2.94
N ALA A 51 -4.94 -16.14 -3.15
CA ALA A 51 -5.60 -15.93 -4.44
C ALA A 51 -5.79 -14.41 -4.67
N PRO A 52 -5.54 -13.86 -5.88
CA PRO A 52 -5.69 -12.43 -6.15
C PRO A 52 -7.07 -11.86 -5.78
N ALA A 53 -8.15 -12.63 -5.98
CA ALA A 53 -9.50 -12.22 -5.57
C ALA A 53 -9.63 -12.05 -4.04
N THR A 54 -9.00 -12.94 -3.26
CA THR A 54 -8.95 -12.83 -1.80
C THR A 54 -8.12 -11.63 -1.36
N LEU A 55 -6.94 -11.43 -1.97
CA LEU A 55 -6.09 -10.28 -1.67
C LEU A 55 -6.79 -8.95 -2.00
N GLN A 56 -7.49 -8.87 -3.13
CA GLN A 56 -8.26 -7.69 -3.49
C GLN A 56 -9.33 -7.38 -2.42
N ALA A 57 -10.11 -8.38 -1.99
CA ALA A 57 -11.13 -8.18 -0.97
C ALA A 57 -10.54 -7.68 0.36
N GLN A 58 -9.38 -8.22 0.76
CA GLN A 58 -8.66 -7.74 1.93
C GLN A 58 -8.14 -6.31 1.74
N ALA A 59 -7.56 -5.99 0.59
CA ALA A 59 -7.10 -4.65 0.25
C ALA A 59 -8.24 -3.62 0.24
N THR A 60 -9.45 -4.00 -0.19
CA THR A 60 -10.66 -3.18 -0.05
C THR A 60 -10.93 -2.87 1.42
N THR A 61 -10.91 -3.89 2.29
CA THR A 61 -11.07 -3.68 3.74
C THR A 61 -9.99 -2.76 4.33
N TRP A 62 -8.72 -2.96 3.99
CA TRP A 62 -7.63 -2.09 4.47
C TRP A 62 -7.80 -0.66 3.97
N GLY A 63 -8.18 -0.48 2.71
CA GLY A 63 -8.48 0.82 2.13
C GLY A 63 -9.65 1.53 2.85
N GLN A 64 -10.69 0.81 3.23
CA GLN A 64 -11.82 1.37 4.00
C GLN A 64 -11.37 1.87 5.37
N GLN A 65 -10.46 1.15 6.03
CA GLN A 65 -9.90 1.56 7.32
C GLN A 65 -9.05 2.83 7.18
N LEU A 66 -8.23 2.92 6.13
CA LEU A 66 -7.48 4.14 5.80
C LEU A 66 -8.42 5.31 5.53
N HIS A 67 -9.45 5.10 4.70
CA HIS A 67 -10.43 6.12 4.36
C HIS A 67 -11.18 6.62 5.60
N ALA A 68 -11.59 5.72 6.49
CA ALA A 68 -12.24 6.06 7.76
C ALA A 68 -11.33 6.91 8.67
N ALA A 69 -10.01 6.75 8.57
CA ALA A 69 -9.04 7.59 9.27
C ALA A 69 -8.72 8.91 8.55
N GLY A 70 -9.28 9.15 7.36
CA GLY A 70 -9.07 10.33 6.54
C GLY A 70 -7.79 10.31 5.70
N ILE A 71 -7.17 9.13 5.54
CA ILE A 71 -6.11 8.90 4.55
C ILE A 71 -6.78 8.71 3.19
N ASN A 72 -6.21 9.30 2.14
CA ASN A 72 -6.73 9.20 0.77
C ASN A 72 -5.66 8.86 -0.26
N PHE A 73 -4.44 8.57 0.18
CA PHE A 73 -3.34 8.11 -0.65
C PHE A 73 -2.53 7.03 0.10
N ASN A 74 -2.12 5.97 -0.58
CA ASN A 74 -1.22 4.96 -0.03
C ASN A 74 0.01 4.82 -0.93
N PHE A 75 1.20 4.88 -0.34
CA PHE A 75 2.46 4.56 -1.02
C PHE A 75 2.65 3.04 -1.09
N ALA A 76 1.71 2.34 -1.69
CA ALA A 76 1.70 0.89 -1.92
C ALA A 76 0.73 0.64 -3.10
N PRO A 77 0.85 -0.45 -3.87
CA PRO A 77 1.68 -1.63 -3.63
C PRO A 77 3.15 -1.50 -4.07
N VAL A 78 4.00 -2.35 -3.51
CA VAL A 78 5.36 -2.59 -4.00
C VAL A 78 5.28 -3.52 -5.23
N MET A 79 5.88 -3.10 -6.33
CA MET A 79 5.89 -3.81 -7.62
C MET A 79 7.30 -4.32 -7.98
N ASP A 80 8.22 -4.28 -7.02
CA ASP A 80 9.57 -4.78 -7.18
C ASP A 80 9.58 -6.31 -7.23
N VAL A 81 10.38 -6.88 -8.13
CA VAL A 81 10.58 -8.33 -8.27
C VAL A 81 11.94 -8.68 -7.69
N VAL A 82 11.96 -9.41 -6.56
CA VAL A 82 13.22 -9.86 -5.94
C VAL A 82 13.60 -11.21 -6.53
N PRO A 83 14.81 -11.38 -7.10
CA PRO A 83 15.25 -12.67 -7.63
C PRO A 83 15.30 -13.77 -6.54
N PRO A 84 14.89 -15.00 -6.86
CA PRO A 84 14.84 -16.06 -5.86
C PRO A 84 16.23 -16.36 -5.28
N GLY A 85 16.33 -16.45 -3.95
CA GLY A 85 17.58 -16.73 -3.25
C GLY A 85 18.46 -15.50 -3.01
N THR A 86 17.99 -14.30 -3.36
CA THR A 86 18.69 -13.02 -3.06
C THR A 86 17.98 -12.19 -1.99
N ASP A 87 16.94 -12.75 -1.39
CA ASP A 87 16.00 -12.09 -0.47
C ASP A 87 16.72 -11.40 0.68
N ALA A 88 17.62 -12.14 1.36
CA ALA A 88 18.37 -11.61 2.50
C ALA A 88 19.41 -10.55 2.12
N GLN A 89 19.87 -10.54 0.87
CA GLN A 89 20.84 -9.57 0.35
C GLN A 89 20.15 -8.31 -0.15
N ASN A 90 18.96 -8.43 -0.71
CA ASN A 90 18.13 -7.30 -1.12
C ASN A 90 17.59 -6.57 0.12
N GLN A 91 18.36 -5.58 0.62
CA GLN A 91 18.01 -4.82 1.83
C GLN A 91 16.69 -4.04 1.75
N PRO A 92 16.35 -3.35 0.63
CA PRO A 92 15.17 -2.50 0.63
C PRO A 92 13.86 -3.28 0.54
N ILE A 93 13.84 -4.45 -0.13
CA ILE A 93 12.60 -5.20 -0.42
C ILE A 93 12.64 -6.58 0.23
N GLY A 94 13.53 -7.46 -0.21
CA GLY A 94 13.58 -8.88 0.17
C GLY A 94 13.77 -9.11 1.68
N ALA A 95 14.75 -8.43 2.28
CA ALA A 95 15.05 -8.57 3.71
C ALA A 95 13.89 -8.11 4.61
N LEU A 96 12.98 -7.29 4.06
CA LEU A 96 11.79 -6.76 4.72
C LEU A 96 10.49 -7.45 4.28
N GLN A 97 10.57 -8.43 3.38
CA GLN A 97 9.44 -9.21 2.85
C GLN A 97 8.37 -8.32 2.18
N ARG A 98 8.82 -7.38 1.36
CA ARG A 98 7.97 -6.34 0.71
C ARG A 98 7.57 -6.69 -0.72
N GLU A 99 8.13 -7.75 -1.29
CA GLU A 99 7.79 -8.32 -2.59
C GLU A 99 6.60 -9.28 -2.50
N TYR A 100 5.77 -9.33 -3.55
CA TYR A 100 4.69 -10.33 -3.67
C TYR A 100 5.17 -11.67 -4.25
N GLY A 101 6.36 -11.72 -4.83
CA GLY A 101 6.91 -12.92 -5.46
C GLY A 101 8.20 -12.62 -6.24
N HIS A 102 8.69 -13.65 -6.91
CA HIS A 102 10.00 -13.64 -7.59
C HIS A 102 9.92 -13.52 -9.11
N ASP A 103 8.73 -13.31 -9.66
CA ASP A 103 8.52 -13.14 -11.08
C ASP A 103 7.50 -12.03 -11.39
N PRO A 104 7.59 -11.38 -12.56
CA PRO A 104 6.70 -10.28 -12.92
C PRO A 104 5.21 -10.65 -13.00
N MET A 105 4.85 -11.90 -13.29
CA MET A 105 3.45 -12.32 -13.43
C MET A 105 2.79 -12.42 -12.05
N THR A 106 3.50 -13.01 -11.09
CA THR A 106 3.05 -13.07 -9.69
C THR A 106 2.95 -11.66 -9.11
N VAL A 107 3.99 -10.84 -9.23
CA VAL A 107 3.98 -9.47 -8.70
C VAL A 107 2.92 -8.61 -9.38
N GLY A 108 2.77 -8.72 -10.70
CA GLY A 108 1.77 -7.99 -11.47
C GLY A 108 0.34 -8.31 -11.03
N SER A 109 0.00 -9.60 -10.92
CA SER A 109 -1.36 -10.02 -10.55
C SER A 109 -1.76 -9.62 -9.13
N HIS A 110 -0.86 -9.76 -8.15
CA HIS A 110 -1.11 -9.36 -6.77
C HIS A 110 -1.11 -7.84 -6.58
N GLY A 111 -0.20 -7.14 -7.26
CA GLY A 111 -0.16 -5.68 -7.30
C GLY A 111 -1.47 -5.08 -7.84
N VAL A 112 -2.01 -5.64 -8.94
CA VAL A 112 -3.31 -5.22 -9.49
C VAL A 112 -4.45 -5.49 -8.51
N ALA A 113 -4.43 -6.62 -7.80
CA ALA A 113 -5.43 -6.92 -6.77
C ALA A 113 -5.44 -5.87 -5.64
N VAL A 114 -4.26 -5.52 -5.12
CA VAL A 114 -4.12 -4.51 -4.07
C VAL A 114 -4.54 -3.12 -4.57
N LEU A 115 -4.06 -2.71 -5.74
CA LEU A 115 -4.46 -1.46 -6.38
C LEU A 115 -5.98 -1.37 -6.53
N THR A 116 -6.61 -2.44 -7.04
CA THR A 116 -8.05 -2.48 -7.29
C THR A 116 -8.83 -2.35 -5.99
N GLY A 117 -8.42 -3.07 -4.94
CA GLY A 117 -9.08 -2.97 -3.63
C GLY A 117 -8.94 -1.58 -3.00
N MET A 118 -7.75 -0.98 -3.06
CA MET A 118 -7.51 0.39 -2.56
C MET A 118 -8.37 1.42 -3.32
N HIS A 119 -8.42 1.34 -4.64
CA HIS A 119 -9.24 2.22 -5.48
C HIS A 119 -10.74 2.09 -5.17
N GLN A 120 -11.24 0.87 -4.97
CA GLN A 120 -12.64 0.63 -4.58
C GLN A 120 -13.01 1.28 -3.24
N SER A 121 -12.01 1.56 -2.40
CA SER A 121 -12.17 2.21 -1.11
C SER A 121 -11.84 3.71 -1.14
N GLY A 122 -11.63 4.29 -2.33
CA GLY A 122 -11.35 5.72 -2.50
C GLY A 122 -9.91 6.12 -2.13
N ILE A 123 -8.98 5.17 -2.09
CA ILE A 123 -7.56 5.40 -1.80
C ILE A 123 -6.77 5.42 -3.10
N ALA A 124 -6.17 6.57 -3.42
CA ALA A 124 -5.18 6.65 -4.51
C ALA A 124 -3.91 5.88 -4.13
N VAL A 125 -3.19 5.35 -5.12
CA VAL A 125 -1.97 4.57 -4.88
C VAL A 125 -0.77 5.06 -5.69
N SER A 126 0.43 4.76 -5.19
CA SER A 126 1.67 4.83 -5.96
C SER A 126 2.32 3.46 -6.01
N LEU A 127 2.36 2.88 -7.21
CA LEU A 127 3.20 1.72 -7.48
C LEU A 127 4.66 2.13 -7.32
N LYS A 128 5.47 1.26 -6.75
CA LYS A 128 6.86 1.57 -6.44
C LYS A 128 7.77 0.34 -6.46
N HIS A 129 9.07 0.47 -6.73
CA HIS A 129 9.81 1.72 -6.92
C HIS A 129 10.48 1.67 -8.30
N PHE A 130 9.95 2.42 -9.27
CA PHE A 130 10.52 2.39 -10.63
C PHE A 130 12.00 2.84 -10.64
N PRO A 131 12.89 2.15 -11.38
CA PRO A 131 12.63 1.05 -12.31
C PRO A 131 12.53 -0.35 -11.67
N GLY A 132 12.89 -0.48 -10.40
CA GLY A 132 12.90 -1.72 -9.63
C GLY A 132 13.97 -1.65 -8.55
N LEU A 133 13.62 -1.99 -7.31
CA LEU A 133 14.54 -2.13 -6.18
C LEU A 133 14.72 -3.58 -5.72
N GLY A 134 14.05 -4.53 -6.38
CA GLY A 134 14.13 -5.96 -6.11
C GLY A 134 15.46 -6.57 -6.53
#